data_AF-A0A1N7PPM9-F1
#
_entry.id   AF-A0A1N7PPM9-F1
#
_cell.length_a   1.000
_cell.length_b   1.000
_cell.length_c   1.000
_cell.angle_alpha   90.00
_cell.angle_beta   90.00
_cell.angle_gamma   90.00
#
_symmetry.space_group_name_H-M   'P 1'
#
loop_
_entity.id
_entity.type
_entity.pdbx_description
1 polymer ?
#
loop_
_entity_poly.entity_id
_entity_poly.type
_entity_poly.pdbx_seq_one_letter_code
_entity_poly.pdbx_strand_id
1 'polypeptide(L)'
;MEEVITKPVIAKELLESLQAKTEEEKQVIIHCCFPASPFLGNLIRIWHSTYLFDNQSEHRSKMIHAENISISPYWTPVPFMKDFWFTLIFSGLPKDCKSFDLKEVIPEEGGFFVESIKRNSSDVYRVKISESY
;
A
#
# COMPACT_ATOMS: atom_id res chain seq x y z
N MET A 1 11.11 25.03 47.90
CA MET A 1 11.27 25.88 46.71
C MET A 1 10.46 25.20 45.62
N GLU A 2 9.36 25.80 45.19
CA GLU A 2 8.55 25.26 44.10
C GLU A 2 9.18 25.67 42.78
N GLU A 3 9.53 24.69 41.94
CA GLU A 3 10.05 24.94 40.60
C GLU A 3 8.90 25.40 39.69
N VAL A 4 8.97 26.65 39.24
CA VAL A 4 8.02 27.20 38.27
C VAL A 4 8.39 26.68 36.90
N ILE A 5 7.64 25.68 36.40
CA ILE A 5 7.79 25.18 35.03
C ILE A 5 7.22 26.23 34.07
N THR A 6 8.09 27.03 33.47
CA THR A 6 7.69 28.00 32.44
C THR A 6 7.47 27.30 31.10
N LYS A 7 6.35 27.60 30.43
CA LYS A 7 6.10 27.08 29.08
C LYS A 7 7.21 27.56 28.12
N PRO A 8 7.79 26.68 27.30
CA PRO A 8 8.82 27.07 26.35
C PRO A 8 8.25 28.04 25.32
N VAL A 9 9.00 29.10 25.03
CA VAL A 9 8.68 30.06 23.97
C VAL A 9 9.23 29.50 22.67
N ILE A 10 8.35 29.03 21.79
CA ILE A 10 8.71 28.50 20.47
C ILE A 10 8.68 29.65 19.46
N ALA A 11 9.74 29.81 18.66
CA ALA A 11 9.80 30.80 17.61
C ALA A 11 8.66 30.60 16.60
N LYS A 12 8.00 31.69 16.19
CA LYS A 12 6.84 31.64 15.29
C LYS A 12 7.15 30.93 13.97
N GLU A 13 8.33 31.19 13.41
CA GLU A 13 8.85 30.56 12.19
C GLU A 13 9.04 29.04 12.36
N LEU A 14 9.45 28.60 13.56
CA LEU A 14 9.54 27.17 13.90
C LEU A 14 8.14 26.55 14.00
N LEU A 15 7.19 27.27 14.59
CA LEU A 15 5.80 26.83 14.69
C LEU A 15 5.12 26.74 13.32
N GLU A 16 5.39 27.70 12.44
CA GLU A 16 4.89 27.78 11.06
C GLU A 16 5.54 26.74 10.14
N SER A 17 6.81 26.39 10.36
CA SER A 17 7.46 25.28 9.64
C SER A 17 7.03 23.90 10.16
N LEU A 18 6.60 23.81 11.42
CA LEU A 18 6.02 22.62 12.04
C LEU A 18 4.50 22.52 11.88
N GLN A 19 3.83 23.56 11.36
CA GLN A 19 2.42 23.48 11.02
C GLN A 19 2.28 22.36 10.00
N ALA A 20 1.72 21.23 10.45
CA ALA A 20 1.41 20.11 9.62
C ALA A 20 0.64 20.62 8.41
N LYS A 21 1.25 20.52 7.23
CA LYS A 21 0.49 20.48 5.97
C LYS A 21 -0.48 19.33 6.16
N THR A 22 -1.69 19.66 6.58
CA THR A 22 -2.78 18.71 6.70
C THR A 22 -3.23 18.50 5.28
N GLU A 23 -2.48 17.71 4.52
CA GLU A 23 -3.02 17.12 3.31
C GLU A 23 -4.06 16.11 3.79
N GLU A 24 -5.31 16.23 3.33
CA GLU A 24 -6.23 15.11 3.43
C GLU A 24 -5.51 13.87 2.90
N GLU A 25 -5.29 12.88 3.77
CA GLU A 25 -4.71 11.61 3.36
C GLU A 25 -5.67 10.97 2.36
N LYS A 26 -5.40 11.18 1.06
CA LYS A 26 -6.01 10.39 0.01
C LYS A 26 -5.43 9.00 0.15
N GLN A 27 -6.28 8.00 0.26
CA GLN A 27 -5.87 6.60 0.31
C GLN A 27 -6.30 5.90 -0.96
N VAL A 28 -5.49 4.95 -1.41
CA VAL A 28 -5.86 4.05 -2.50
C VAL A 28 -6.09 2.67 -1.90
N ILE A 29 -7.29 2.12 -2.11
CA ILE A 29 -7.70 0.82 -1.58
C ILE A 29 -7.75 -0.17 -2.73
N ILE A 30 -7.01 -1.26 -2.61
CA ILE A 30 -6.99 -2.33 -3.60
C ILE A 30 -7.44 -3.62 -2.94
N HIS A 31 -8.59 -4.12 -3.36
CA HIS A 31 -9.04 -5.46 -3.04
C HIS A 31 -8.42 -6.44 -4.04
N CYS A 32 -7.53 -7.28 -3.54
CA CYS A 32 -6.77 -8.22 -4.32
C CYS A 32 -7.40 -9.61 -4.24
N CYS A 33 -7.62 -10.22 -5.39
CA CYS A 33 -8.06 -11.60 -5.51
C CYS A 33 -6.90 -12.46 -5.99
N PHE A 34 -6.45 -13.37 -5.12
CA PHE A 34 -5.61 -14.49 -5.50
C PHE A 34 -6.53 -15.64 -5.96
N PRO A 35 -6.54 -16.01 -7.25
CA PRO A 35 -7.51 -16.96 -7.80
C PRO A 35 -7.42 -18.34 -7.17
N ALA A 36 -8.58 -19.02 -7.10
CA ALA A 36 -8.67 -20.41 -6.74
C ALA A 36 -7.69 -21.26 -7.55
N SER A 37 -6.93 -22.11 -6.85
CA SER A 37 -5.91 -22.97 -7.45
C SER A 37 -6.12 -24.42 -7.01
N PRO A 38 -5.89 -25.40 -7.91
CA PRO A 38 -5.94 -26.82 -7.58
C PRO A 38 -4.67 -27.30 -6.86
N PHE A 39 -3.69 -26.44 -6.59
CA PHE A 39 -2.50 -26.79 -5.83
C PHE A 39 -2.80 -26.76 -4.32
N LEU A 40 -2.56 -27.90 -3.65
CA LEU A 40 -2.69 -28.02 -2.21
C LEU A 40 -1.48 -27.37 -1.52
N GLY A 41 -1.74 -26.59 -0.47
CA GLY A 41 -0.68 -25.99 0.35
C GLY A 41 -0.10 -24.69 -0.21
N ASN A 42 -0.82 -24.00 -1.10
CA ASN A 42 -0.40 -22.66 -1.54
C ASN A 42 -0.28 -21.71 -0.35
N LEU A 43 0.87 -21.06 -0.26
CA LEU A 43 1.19 -20.04 0.73
C LEU A 43 1.45 -18.74 -0.01
N ILE A 44 0.80 -17.67 0.43
CA ILE A 44 1.06 -16.33 -0.10
C ILE A 44 1.48 -15.39 1.02
N ARG A 45 2.15 -14.30 0.66
CA ARG A 45 2.51 -13.21 1.57
C ARG A 45 2.58 -11.92 0.77
N ILE A 46 2.63 -10.80 1.48
CA ILE A 46 2.90 -9.49 0.89
C ILE A 46 4.17 -8.89 1.50
N TRP A 47 4.95 -8.15 0.72
CA TRP A 47 6.12 -7.45 1.21
C TRP A 47 5.81 -6.00 1.58
N HIS A 48 6.53 -5.47 2.56
CA HIS A 48 6.51 -4.03 2.85
C HIS A 48 6.96 -3.18 1.65
N SER A 49 7.78 -3.75 0.78
CA SER A 49 8.23 -3.15 -0.47
C SER A 49 7.22 -3.32 -1.61
N THR A 50 5.92 -3.27 -1.30
CA THR A 50 4.83 -3.19 -2.28
C THR A 50 4.43 -1.74 -2.50
N TYR A 51 4.34 -1.32 -3.77
CA TYR A 51 4.03 0.06 -4.13
C TYR A 51 3.02 0.15 -5.26
N LEU A 52 2.38 1.32 -5.37
CA LEU A 52 1.74 1.76 -6.61
C LEU A 52 2.69 2.69 -7.35
N PHE A 53 3.03 2.35 -8.58
CA PHE A 53 3.87 3.14 -9.46
C PHE A 53 2.98 3.96 -10.38
N ASP A 54 3.06 5.29 -10.31
CA ASP A 54 2.36 6.15 -11.26
C ASP A 54 3.01 5.99 -12.65
N ASN A 55 2.23 5.65 -13.67
CA ASN A 55 2.78 5.43 -15.02
C ASN A 55 3.04 6.76 -15.76
N GLN A 56 2.74 7.90 -15.14
CA GLN A 56 2.95 9.24 -15.70
C GLN A 56 4.06 10.03 -14.98
N SER A 57 4.57 9.54 -13.86
CA SER A 57 5.59 10.25 -13.07
C SER A 57 6.52 9.27 -12.34
N GLU A 58 7.51 9.79 -11.61
CA GLU A 58 8.36 8.96 -10.75
C GLU A 58 7.73 8.67 -9.38
N HIS A 59 6.50 9.13 -9.14
CA HIS A 59 5.81 8.96 -7.87
C HIS A 59 5.52 7.50 -7.57
N ARG A 60 5.75 7.12 -6.30
CA ARG A 60 5.43 5.79 -5.78
C ARG A 60 4.62 5.91 -4.50
N SER A 61 3.41 5.39 -4.50
CA SER A 61 2.60 5.30 -3.29
C SER A 61 2.98 4.09 -2.47
N LYS A 62 3.24 4.30 -1.18
CA LYS A 62 3.65 3.25 -0.24
C LYS A 62 2.45 2.53 0.33
N MET A 63 2.57 1.24 0.58
CA MET A 63 1.58 0.47 1.34
C MET A 63 1.59 0.93 2.80
N ILE A 64 0.41 1.30 3.31
CA ILE A 64 0.17 1.76 4.68
C ILE A 64 -0.36 0.61 5.54
N HIS A 65 -1.23 -0.24 4.97
CA HIS A 65 -1.87 -1.34 5.68
C HIS A 65 -2.13 -2.52 4.75
N ALA A 66 -2.12 -3.73 5.33
CA ALA A 66 -2.51 -4.96 4.68
C ALA A 66 -3.50 -5.71 5.57
N GLU A 67 -4.65 -6.06 5.02
CA GLU A 67 -5.76 -6.72 5.72
C GLU A 67 -5.99 -8.11 5.14
N ASN A 68 -6.13 -9.12 6.02
CA ASN A 68 -6.34 -10.52 5.64
C ASN A 68 -5.21 -11.15 4.79
N ILE A 69 -3.97 -10.66 4.93
CA ILE A 69 -2.76 -11.29 4.39
C ILE A 69 -1.58 -11.05 5.33
N SER A 70 -0.69 -12.03 5.43
CA SER A 70 0.53 -11.98 6.23
C SER A 70 1.59 -11.16 5.52
N ILE A 71 2.29 -10.33 6.27
CA ILE A 71 3.47 -9.62 5.79
C ILE A 71 4.71 -10.52 5.94
N SER A 72 5.59 -10.52 4.93
CA SER A 72 6.89 -11.20 4.97
C SER A 72 7.65 -10.90 6.28
N PRO A 73 8.21 -11.90 6.98
CA PRO A 73 8.48 -13.27 6.51
C PRO A 73 7.34 -14.27 6.74
N TYR A 74 6.21 -13.84 7.32
CA TYR A 74 5.09 -14.72 7.63
C TYR A 74 4.26 -15.04 6.39
N TRP A 75 3.62 -16.20 6.39
CA TRP A 75 2.85 -16.72 5.27
C TRP A 75 1.37 -16.85 5.64
N THR A 76 0.50 -16.75 4.63
CA THR A 76 -0.93 -17.00 4.73
C THR A 76 -1.29 -18.23 3.90
N PRO A 77 -1.94 -19.24 4.50
CA PRO A 77 -2.42 -20.39 3.74
C PRO A 77 -3.62 -20.01 2.87
N VAL A 78 -3.53 -20.33 1.59
CA VAL A 78 -4.63 -20.16 0.64
C VAL A 78 -5.51 -21.42 0.67
N PRO A 79 -6.84 -21.29 0.89
CA PRO A 79 -7.73 -22.43 0.88
C PRO A 79 -7.81 -23.08 -0.51
N PHE A 80 -7.85 -24.42 -0.53
CA PHE A 80 -7.96 -25.21 -1.76
C PHE A 80 -9.23 -24.86 -2.56
N MET A 81 -9.07 -24.67 -3.88
CA MET A 81 -10.17 -24.42 -4.82
C MET A 81 -11.10 -23.25 -4.44
N LYS A 82 -10.58 -22.26 -3.70
CA LYS A 82 -11.32 -21.04 -3.35
C LYS A 82 -10.49 -19.81 -3.64
N ASP A 83 -11.16 -18.78 -4.15
CA ASP A 83 -10.55 -17.46 -4.28
C ASP A 83 -10.19 -16.95 -2.89
N PHE A 84 -8.98 -16.42 -2.75
CA PHE A 84 -8.54 -15.77 -1.54
C PHE A 84 -8.49 -14.27 -1.75
N TRP A 85 -9.15 -13.54 -0.85
CA TRP A 85 -9.29 -12.09 -0.94
C TRP A 85 -8.57 -11.41 0.21
N PHE A 86 -7.80 -10.39 -0.11
CA PHE A 86 -7.16 -9.51 0.86
C PHE A 86 -7.24 -8.06 0.39
N THR A 87 -6.95 -7.12 1.28
CA THR A 87 -7.01 -5.69 0.96
C THR A 87 -5.69 -5.03 1.30
N LEU A 88 -5.18 -4.24 0.36
CA LEU A 88 -4.01 -3.40 0.55
C LEU A 88 -4.45 -1.93 0.51
N ILE A 89 -3.96 -1.14 1.46
CA ILE A 89 -4.22 0.30 1.55
C ILE A 89 -2.91 1.03 1.32
N PHE A 90 -2.90 2.01 0.42
CA PHE A 90 -1.73 2.80 0.04
C PHE A 90 -1.94 4.28 0.27
N SER A 91 -0.83 5.02 0.35
CA SER A 91 -0.84 6.48 0.27
C SER A 91 -1.39 6.98 -1.07
N GLY A 92 -1.87 8.21 -1.11
CA GLY A 92 -2.55 8.77 -2.27
C GLY A 92 -1.68 8.86 -3.51
N LEU A 93 -2.33 8.78 -4.68
CA LEU A 93 -1.70 9.02 -5.98
C LEU A 93 -1.76 10.51 -6.37
N PRO A 94 -0.77 11.02 -7.14
CA PRO A 94 -0.73 12.41 -7.60
C PRO A 94 -1.99 12.75 -8.39
N LYS A 95 -2.47 14.00 -8.35
CA LYS A 95 -3.74 14.40 -8.99
C LYS A 95 -3.80 14.05 -10.49
N ASP A 96 -2.68 14.14 -11.20
CA ASP A 96 -2.60 13.93 -12.64
C ASP A 96 -2.37 12.47 -13.05
N CYS A 97 -2.28 11.53 -12.09
CA CYS A 97 -2.18 10.10 -12.37
C CYS A 97 -3.44 9.60 -13.08
N LYS A 98 -3.22 8.93 -14.21
CA LYS A 98 -4.24 8.32 -15.10
C LYS A 98 -4.23 6.80 -15.01
N SER A 99 -3.07 6.21 -14.76
CA SER A 99 -2.91 4.79 -14.53
C SER A 99 -1.70 4.52 -13.66
N PHE A 100 -1.72 3.39 -12.96
CA PHE A 100 -0.63 2.97 -12.10
C PHE A 100 -0.47 1.46 -12.13
N ASP A 101 0.72 0.99 -11.76
CA ASP A 101 1.03 -0.42 -11.59
C ASP A 101 1.09 -0.77 -10.11
N LEU A 102 0.53 -1.90 -9.71
CA LEU A 102 0.77 -2.50 -8.39
C LEU A 102 1.97 -3.44 -8.54
N LYS A 103 3.04 -3.22 -7.76
CA LYS A 103 4.26 -4.04 -7.87
C LYS A 103 4.97 -4.25 -6.53
N GLU A 104 5.37 -5.49 -6.30
CA GLU A 104 6.34 -5.85 -5.28
C GLU A 104 7.78 -5.64 -5.78
N VAL A 105 8.58 -4.89 -5.02
CA VAL A 105 10.01 -4.70 -5.27
C VAL A 105 10.77 -5.56 -4.27
N ILE A 106 11.04 -6.78 -4.68
CA ILE A 106 11.67 -7.81 -3.84
C ILE A 106 12.96 -8.31 -4.48
N PRO A 107 13.90 -8.85 -3.70
CA PRO A 107 15.18 -9.35 -4.23
C PRO A 107 15.06 -10.72 -4.93
N GLU A 108 13.89 -11.34 -4.91
CA GLU A 108 13.60 -12.67 -5.46
C GLU A 108 12.52 -12.62 -6.56
N GLU A 109 12.40 -13.67 -7.35
CA GLU A 109 11.29 -13.83 -8.30
C GLU A 109 9.97 -14.15 -7.56
N GLY A 110 8.83 -14.08 -8.27
CA GLY A 110 7.52 -14.44 -7.70
C GLY A 110 6.77 -13.32 -6.99
N GLY A 111 7.21 -12.05 -7.11
CA GLY A 111 6.48 -10.91 -6.58
C GLY A 111 5.13 -10.71 -7.29
N PHE A 112 4.16 -10.09 -6.61
CA PHE A 112 2.91 -9.71 -7.25
C PHE A 112 3.11 -8.50 -8.16
N PHE A 113 2.51 -8.59 -9.34
CA PHE A 113 2.50 -7.52 -10.33
C PHE A 113 1.15 -7.42 -11.03
N VAL A 114 0.58 -6.22 -11.07
CA VAL A 114 -0.60 -5.87 -11.86
C VAL A 114 -0.32 -4.58 -12.60
N GLU A 115 -0.30 -4.66 -13.93
CA GLU A 115 0.01 -3.52 -14.79
C GLU A 115 -1.22 -2.70 -15.15
N SER A 116 -0.98 -1.41 -15.39
CA SER A 116 -1.88 -0.48 -16.08
C SER A 116 -3.30 -0.41 -15.49
N ILE A 117 -3.40 -0.38 -14.16
CA ILE A 117 -4.67 -0.13 -13.46
C ILE A 117 -5.10 1.30 -13.77
N LYS A 118 -6.21 1.45 -14.51
CA LYS A 118 -6.76 2.78 -14.85
C LYS A 118 -7.33 3.44 -13.61
N ARG A 119 -6.90 4.66 -13.32
CA ARG A 119 -7.38 5.41 -12.16
C ARG A 119 -8.86 5.76 -12.30
N ASN A 120 -9.59 5.66 -11.20
CA ASN A 120 -10.99 6.06 -11.08
C ASN A 120 -11.17 7.10 -9.95
N SER A 121 -12.34 7.72 -9.87
CA SER A 121 -12.63 8.79 -8.92
C SER A 121 -12.78 8.34 -7.46
N SER A 122 -13.00 7.04 -7.22
CA SER A 122 -13.15 6.49 -5.87
C SER A 122 -11.82 6.10 -5.23
N ASP A 123 -10.76 5.93 -6.03
CA ASP A 123 -9.49 5.32 -5.63
C ASP A 123 -9.66 3.96 -4.91
N VAL A 124 -10.76 3.25 -5.21
CA VAL A 124 -11.03 1.87 -4.80
C VAL A 124 -11.00 0.95 -6.03
N TYR A 125 -10.25 -0.13 -5.93
CA TYR A 125 -9.99 -1.05 -7.06
C TYR A 125 -10.21 -2.51 -6.64
N ARG A 126 -10.54 -3.34 -7.62
CA ARG A 126 -10.55 -4.80 -7.51
C ARG A 126 -9.66 -5.36 -8.60
N VAL A 127 -8.66 -6.15 -8.21
CA VAL A 127 -7.70 -6.74 -9.14
C VAL A 127 -7.56 -8.23 -8.90
N LYS A 128 -7.25 -8.97 -9.97
CA LYS A 128 -6.76 -10.35 -9.85
C LYS A 128 -5.24 -10.31 -9.90
N ILE A 129 -4.61 -11.04 -9.01
CA ILE A 129 -3.16 -11.15 -8.92
C ILE A 129 -2.75 -12.59 -9.11
N SER A 130 -1.66 -12.77 -9.84
CA SER A 130 -0.89 -14.00 -9.94
C SER A 130 0.56 -13.67 -9.64
N GLU A 131 1.34 -14.66 -9.23
CA GLU A 131 2.80 -14.51 -9.13
C GLU A 131 3.36 -14.23 -10.53
N SER A 132 4.29 -13.27 -10.64
CA SER A 132 5.07 -13.10 -11.86
C SER A 132 6.25 -14.07 -11.84
N TYR A 133 6.30 -14.97 -12.82
CA TYR A 133 7.44 -15.86 -13.07
C TYR A 133 8.59 -15.13 -13.75
#